data_AF-W1YPW7-F1
#
_entry.id   AF-W1YPW7-F1
#
_cell.length_a   1.000
_cell.length_b   1.000
_cell.length_c   1.000
_cell.angle_alpha   90.00
_cell.angle_beta   90.00
_cell.angle_gamma   90.00
#
_symmetry.space_group_name_H-M   'P 1'
#
loop_
_entity.id
_entity.type
_entity.pdbx_description
1 polymer ?
#
loop_
_entity_poly.entity_id
_entity_poly.type
_entity_poly.pdbx_seq_one_letter_code
_entity_poly.pdbx_strand_id
1 'polypeptide(L)'
;HFLQEWYLLDLVKDANGHVGGAVVWNMKEGRVEQIKAKAVILSTGGAGRIFWTRTTNPFLSTGDGMAAAFRAGNALKDMEMIQ
;
A
#
# COMPACT_ATOMS: atom_id res chain seq x y z
N HIS A 1 14.88 4.65 12.09
CA HIS A 1 15.50 3.67 11.18
C HIS A 1 14.74 3.69 9.86
N PHE A 2 15.43 3.51 8.72
CA PHE A 2 14.80 3.46 7.40
C PHE A 2 14.79 2.02 6.91
N LEU A 3 13.61 1.51 6.52
CA LEU A 3 13.41 0.13 6.08
C LEU A 3 13.41 0.09 4.54
N GLN A 4 14.57 -0.21 3.95
CA GLN A 4 14.71 -0.36 2.50
C GLN A 4 14.30 -1.75 2.05
N GLU A 5 13.57 -1.84 0.94
CA GLU A 5 13.10 -3.10 0.33
C GLU A 5 12.10 -3.86 1.22
N TRP A 6 11.24 -3.09 1.89
CA TRP A 6 10.10 -3.59 2.65
C TRP A 6 8.81 -3.21 1.93
N TYR A 7 8.01 -4.21 1.58
CA TYR A 7 6.80 -4.02 0.77
C TYR A 7 5.55 -4.05 1.65
N LEU A 8 4.65 -3.09 1.43
CA LEU A 8 3.34 -3.08 2.07
C LEU A 8 2.50 -4.26 1.56
N LEU A 9 2.00 -5.09 2.46
CA LEU A 9 1.03 -6.12 2.14
C LEU A 9 -0.39 -5.67 2.49
N ASP A 10 -0.62 -5.22 3.72
CA ASP A 10 -1.93 -4.72 4.16
C ASP A 10 -1.84 -3.84 5.41
N LEU A 11 -2.96 -3.20 5.77
CA LEU A 11 -3.10 -2.46 7.03
C LEU A 11 -3.60 -3.38 8.15
N VAL A 12 -3.08 -3.17 9.36
CA VAL A 12 -3.59 -3.85 10.56
C VAL A 12 -4.70 -3.01 11.16
N LYS A 13 -5.88 -3.59 11.31
CA LYS A 13 -7.04 -2.96 11.96
C LYS A 13 -7.35 -3.60 13.31
N ASP A 14 -7.83 -2.78 14.25
CA ASP A 14 -8.46 -3.28 15.48
C ASP A 14 -9.93 -3.68 15.24
N ALA A 15 -10.59 -4.20 16.29
CA ALA A 15 -12.00 -4.60 16.24
C ALA A 15 -12.97 -3.43 16.00
N ASN A 16 -12.54 -2.19 16.24
CA ASN A 16 -13.32 -0.97 16.01
C ASN A 16 -13.06 -0.37 14.61
N GLY A 17 -12.16 -0.97 13.83
CA GLY A 17 -11.79 -0.50 12.49
C GLY A 17 -10.64 0.51 12.44
N HIS A 18 -10.01 0.86 13.56
CA HIS A 18 -8.87 1.78 13.57
C HIS A 18 -7.61 1.11 13.03
N VAL A 19 -6.84 1.84 12.23
CA VAL A 19 -5.53 1.37 11.73
C VAL A 19 -4.49 1.49 12.84
N GLY A 20 -3.90 0.36 13.22
CA GLY A 20 -2.86 0.26 14.27
C GLY A 20 -1.47 -0.10 13.75
N GLY A 21 -1.28 -0.16 12.43
CA GLY A 21 -0.02 -0.56 11.81
C GLY A 21 -0.17 -1.10 10.41
N ALA A 22 0.86 -1.81 9.95
CA ALA A 22 0.90 -2.45 8.64
C ALA A 22 1.57 -3.83 8.71
N VAL A 23 1.10 -4.73 7.85
CA VAL A 23 1.78 -5.99 7.52
C VAL A 23 2.71 -5.71 6.34
N VAL A 24 3.97 -6.09 6.48
CA VAL A 24 5.03 -5.78 5.52
C VAL A 24 5.86 -7.03 5.22
N TRP A 25 6.40 -7.09 4.01
CA TRP A 25 7.33 -8.13 3.60
C TRP A 25 8.74 -7.57 3.50
N ASN A 26 9.63 -8.03 4.38
CA ASN A 26 11.06 -7.78 4.32
C ASN A 26 11.66 -8.69 3.25
N MET A 27 11.99 -8.13 2.07
CA MET A 27 12.49 -8.94 0.96
C MET A 27 13.88 -9.50 1.20
N LYS A 28 14.73 -8.77 1.95
CA LYS A 28 16.11 -9.20 2.22
C LYS A 28 16.15 -10.47 3.05
N GLU A 29 15.25 -10.57 4.02
CA GLU A 29 15.15 -11.73 4.92
C GLU A 29 14.08 -12.74 4.48
N GLY A 30 13.23 -12.38 3.51
CA GLY A 30 12.11 -13.20 3.05
C GLY A 30 11.01 -13.36 4.09
N ARG A 31 10.88 -12.43 5.05
CA ARG A 31 9.96 -12.53 6.20
C ARG A 31 8.81 -11.56 6.13
N VAL A 32 7.63 -12.02 6.56
CA VAL A 32 6.46 -11.15 6.76
C VAL A 32 6.45 -10.71 8.21
N GLU A 33 6.33 -9.40 8.41
CA GLU A 33 6.42 -8.76 9.72
C GLU A 33 5.25 -7.78 9.92
N GLN A 34 4.94 -7.48 11.17
CA GLN A 34 3.97 -6.44 11.52
C GLN A 34 4.68 -5.25 12.15
N ILE A 35 4.45 -4.07 11.58
CA ILE A 35 4.90 -2.80 12.15
C ILE A 35 3.73 -2.15 12.86
N LYS A 36 3.80 -2.06 14.19
CA LYS A 36 2.82 -1.32 14.99
C LYS A 36 3.10 0.18 14.91
N ALA A 37 2.07 0.98 14.66
CA ALA A 37 2.18 2.43 14.62
C ALA A 37 0.88 3.08 15.11
N LYS A 38 1.00 4.23 15.77
CA LYS A 38 -0.19 5.04 16.16
C LYS A 38 -0.85 5.75 14.97
N ALA A 39 -0.09 5.95 13.89
CA ALA A 39 -0.55 6.55 12.65
C ALA A 39 0.22 5.92 11.49
N VAL A 40 -0.46 5.74 10.35
CA VAL A 40 0.11 5.22 9.10
C VAL A 40 -0.16 6.22 7.99
N ILE A 41 0.88 6.63 7.28
CA ILE A 41 0.79 7.54 6.13
C ILE A 41 1.04 6.71 4.87
N LEU A 42 0.06 6.66 3.96
CA LEU A 42 0.22 6.02 2.67
C LEU A 42 0.76 7.03 1.66
N SER A 43 1.95 6.76 1.15
CA SER A 43 2.63 7.57 0.13
C SER A 43 3.19 6.69 -0.99
N THR A 44 2.37 5.76 -1.49
CA THR A 44 2.79 4.66 -2.39
C THR A 44 2.77 5.02 -3.88
N GLY A 45 2.50 6.28 -4.24
CA GLY A 45 2.31 6.69 -5.63
C GLY A 45 0.99 6.21 -6.24
N GLY A 46 0.93 6.16 -7.57
CA GLY A 46 -0.28 5.84 -8.34
C GLY A 46 -0.37 4.38 -8.81
N ALA A 47 -1.38 4.10 -9.63
CA ALA A 47 -1.68 2.78 -10.17
C ALA A 47 -1.54 2.69 -11.70
N GLY A 48 -0.71 3.52 -12.34
CA GLY A 48 -0.64 3.62 -13.80
C GLY A 48 -0.28 2.31 -14.52
N ARG A 49 0.32 1.33 -13.81
CA ARG A 49 0.63 0.00 -14.35
C ARG A 49 -0.60 -0.87 -14.65
N ILE A 50 -1.81 -0.47 -14.27
CA ILE A 50 -3.05 -1.12 -14.76
C ILE A 50 -3.14 -1.06 -16.29
N PHE A 51 -2.63 0.01 -16.91
CA PHE A 51 -2.49 0.15 -18.37
C PHE A 51 -1.17 -0.49 -18.84
N TRP A 52 -1.00 -1.78 -18.55
CA TRP A 52 0.28 -2.48 -18.70
C TRP A 52 0.84 -2.50 -20.12
N THR A 53 -0.02 -2.35 -21.14
CA THR A 53 0.35 -2.27 -22.57
C THR A 53 1.04 -0.96 -22.93
N ARG A 54 0.66 0.16 -22.29
CA ARG A 54 1.24 1.48 -22.54
C ARG A 54 0.96 2.43 -21.38
N THR A 55 2.02 2.78 -20.65
CA THR A 55 2.00 3.80 -19.59
C THR A 55 3.39 4.43 -19.46
N THR A 56 3.46 5.70 -19.06
CA THR A 56 4.73 6.36 -18.71
C THR A 56 5.18 6.05 -17.28
N ASN A 57 4.30 5.44 -16.48
CA ASN A 57 4.56 5.15 -15.07
C ASN A 57 5.56 3.99 -14.91
N PRO A 58 6.43 4.04 -13.88
CA PRO A 58 7.40 2.98 -13.62
C PRO A 58 6.72 1.66 -13.25
N PHE A 59 7.45 0.55 -13.37
CA PHE A 59 6.95 -0.80 -13.02
C PHE A 59 6.42 -0.93 -11.59
N LEU A 60 6.91 -0.09 -10.68
CA LEU A 60 6.51 -0.06 -9.27
C LEU A 60 5.21 0.71 -9.01
N SER A 61 4.62 1.39 -10.01
CA SER A 61 3.39 2.17 -9.82
C SER A 61 2.14 1.28 -9.93
N THR A 62 1.97 0.41 -8.93
CA THR A 62 0.96 -0.68 -8.91
C THR A 62 -0.25 -0.39 -8.02
N GLY A 63 -0.30 0.76 -7.34
CA GLY A 63 -1.46 1.15 -6.53
C GLY A 63 -1.55 0.47 -5.16
N ASP A 64 -0.45 0.00 -4.60
CA ASP A 64 -0.42 -0.85 -3.38
C ASP A 64 -1.15 -0.20 -2.18
N GLY A 65 -0.91 1.08 -1.92
CA GLY A 65 -1.57 1.81 -0.84
C GLY A 65 -3.07 2.02 -1.09
N MET A 66 -3.48 2.28 -2.34
CA MET A 66 -4.89 2.36 -2.70
C MET A 66 -5.58 1.01 -2.43
N ALA A 67 -4.94 -0.09 -2.84
CA ALA A 67 -5.46 -1.44 -2.63
C ALA A 67 -5.56 -1.80 -1.14
N ALA A 68 -4.54 -1.47 -0.33
CA ALA A 68 -4.56 -1.69 1.11
C ALA A 68 -5.65 -0.86 1.81
N ALA A 69 -5.80 0.42 1.44
CA ALA A 69 -6.86 1.27 1.97
C ALA A 69 -8.26 0.73 1.62
N PHE A 70 -8.46 0.30 0.38
CA PHE A 70 -9.71 -0.29 -0.08
C PHE A 70 -10.05 -1.59 0.65
N ARG A 71 -9.08 -2.52 0.79
CA ARG A 71 -9.26 -3.75 1.58
C ARG A 71 -9.50 -3.48 3.06
N ALA A 72 -8.94 -2.40 3.59
CA ALA A 72 -9.23 -1.92 4.94
C ALA A 72 -10.65 -1.33 5.08
N GLY A 73 -11.45 -1.24 4.00
CA GLY A 73 -12.83 -0.78 4.02
C GLY A 73 -12.98 0.72 3.79
N ASN A 74 -11.92 1.41 3.36
CA ASN A 74 -12.00 2.83 3.01
C ASN A 74 -12.45 2.99 1.56
N ALA A 75 -13.29 3.99 1.31
CA ALA A 75 -13.64 4.38 -0.04
C ALA A 75 -12.44 5.03 -0.75
N LEU A 76 -12.25 4.71 -2.02
CA LEU A 76 -11.39 5.46 -2.92
C LEU A 76 -12.24 6.46 -3.69
N LYS A 77 -11.65 7.59 -4.08
CA LYS A 77 -12.36 8.69 -4.73
C LYS A 77 -11.79 8.98 -6.11
N ASP A 78 -12.68 9.29 -7.06
CA ASP A 78 -12.38 9.75 -8.42
C ASP A 78 -11.42 8.81 -9.18
N MET A 79 -11.57 7.49 -8.98
CA MET A 79 -10.68 6.46 -9.55
C MET A 79 -10.77 6.36 -11.08
N GLU A 80 -11.84 6.89 -11.68
CA GLU A 80 -12.05 7.02 -13.12
C GLU A 80 -11.21 8.14 -13.76
N MET A 81 -10.68 9.07 -12.97
CA MET A 81 -9.92 10.22 -13.45
C MET A 81 -8.46 9.82 -13.72
N ILE A 82 -8.21 9.33 -14.94
CA ILE A 82 -6.86 8.98 -15.43
C ILE A 82 -6.37 10.05 -16.40
N GLN A 83 -5.12 10.47 -16.23
CA GLN A 83 -4.42 11.41 -17.12
C GLN A 83 -3.52 10.70 -18.13
#